data_AF-A0A1W2AVK7-F1
#
_entry.id   AF-A0A1W2AVK7-F1
#
_cell.length_a   1.000
_cell.length_b   1.000
_cell.length_c   1.000
_cell.angle_alpha   90.00
_cell.angle_beta   90.00
_cell.angle_gamma   90.00
#
_symmetry.space_group_name_H-M   'P 1'
#
loop_
_entity.id
_entity.type
_entity.pdbx_description
1 polymer ?
#
loop_
_entity_poly.entity_id
_entity_poly.type
_entity_poly.pdbx_seq_one_letter_code
_entity_poly.pdbx_strand_id
1 'polypeptide(L)' 'MKRGLFRTTDTFLGECARVHEDAGDAFPYLRPDLYRLLGFQPPYEDLPLVSAPLQEQR' A
#
# COMPACT_ATOMS: atom_id res chain seq x y z
N MET A 1 -6.84 -5.29 13.94
CA MET A 1 -5.80 -4.24 13.78
C MET A 1 -5.25 -4.33 12.36
N LYS A 2 -5.65 -3.43 11.46
CA LYS A 2 -4.97 -3.27 10.16
C LYS A 2 -4.02 -2.07 10.31
N ARG A 3 -2.89 -2.25 10.98
CA ARG A 3 -1.90 -1.18 11.19
C ARG A 3 -0.75 -1.45 10.21
N GLY A 4 -0.31 -0.42 9.48
CA GLY A 4 0.88 -0.50 8.63
C GLY A 4 0.60 -0.52 7.12
N LEU A 5 1.59 -1.02 6.38
CA LEU A 5 1.62 -1.08 4.91
C LEU A 5 0.96 -2.35 4.39
N PHE A 6 0.27 -2.25 3.26
CA PHE A 6 -0.36 -3.38 2.57
C PHE A 6 -0.32 -3.22 1.05
N ARG A 7 -0.43 -4.33 0.31
CA ARG A 7 -0.55 -4.32 -1.16
C ARG A 7 -2.00 -4.16 -1.58
N THR A 8 -2.22 -3.38 -2.62
CA THR A 8 -3.53 -3.21 -3.25
C THR A 8 -3.37 -2.84 -4.74
N THR A 9 -4.48 -2.77 -5.46
CA THR A 9 -4.52 -2.32 -6.86
C THR A 9 -5.30 -1.03 -6.93
N ASP A 10 -4.62 0.03 -7.37
CA ASP A 10 -5.20 1.34 -7.64
C ASP A 10 -5.53 1.49 -9.14
N THR A 11 -6.54 2.29 -9.47
CA THR A 11 -7.02 2.46 -10.85
C THR A 11 -6.05 3.24 -11.74
N PHE A 12 -5.19 4.08 -11.15
CA PHE A 12 -4.21 4.88 -11.87
C PHE A 12 -2.80 4.27 -11.80
N LEU A 13 -2.42 3.70 -10.66
CA LEU A 13 -1.07 3.20 -10.40
C LEU A 13 -0.91 1.69 -10.61
N GLY A 14 -1.99 0.93 -10.70
CA GLY A 14 -1.95 -0.53 -10.72
C GLY A 14 -1.58 -1.10 -9.35
N GLU A 15 -0.80 -2.19 -9.33
CA GLU A 15 -0.31 -2.77 -8.07
C GLU A 15 0.57 -1.77 -7.30
N CYS A 16 0.29 -1.54 -6.03
CA CYS A 16 1.01 -0.60 -5.19
C CYS A 16 0.95 -0.99 -3.70
N ALA A 17 1.81 -0.36 -2.90
CA ALA A 17 1.74 -0.40 -1.44
C ALA A 17 0.99 0.84 -0.94
N ARG A 18 0.10 0.66 0.04
CA ARG A 18 -0.65 1.74 0.69
C ARG A 18 -0.49 1.65 2.21
N VAL A 19 -0.39 2.81 2.87
CA VAL A 19 -0.41 2.93 4.33
C VAL A 19 -1.87 2.97 4.80
N HIS A 20 -2.19 2.20 5.84
CA HIS A 20 -3.52 2.23 6.45
C HIS A 20 -3.85 3.58 7.08
N GLU A 21 -5.12 4.00 7.02
CA GLU A 21 -5.55 5.30 7.55
C GLU A 21 -5.24 5.50 9.05
N ASP A 22 -5.44 4.46 9.85
CA ASP A 22 -5.08 4.46 11.27
C ASP A 22 -3.56 4.48 11.57
N ALA A 23 -2.68 4.38 10.57
CA ALA A 23 -1.23 4.35 10.80
C ALA A 23 -0.60 5.74 10.94
N GLY A 24 -1.33 6.83 10.65
CA GLY A 24 -0.95 8.19 11.03
C GLY A 24 0.14 8.88 10.19
N ASP A 25 0.73 8.19 9.20
CA ASP A 25 1.62 8.78 8.19
C ASP A 25 0.85 9.09 6.91
N ALA A 26 1.13 10.24 6.29
CA ALA A 26 0.43 10.80 5.12
C ALA A 26 0.13 9.73 4.06
N PHE A 27 -1.10 9.19 4.02
CA PHE A 27 -1.50 7.95 3.30
C PHE A 27 -1.03 7.87 1.84
N PRO A 28 0.19 7.39 1.56
CA PRO A 28 0.75 7.46 0.24
C PRO A 28 0.48 6.16 -0.50
N TYR A 29 0.21 6.27 -1.78
CA TYR A 29 0.36 5.15 -2.70
C TYR A 29 1.81 5.09 -3.15
N LEU A 30 2.46 3.94 -3.01
CA LEU A 30 3.83 3.72 -3.44
C LEU A 30 3.91 2.59 -4.46
N ARG A 31 4.47 2.89 -5.64
CA ARG A 31 4.70 1.88 -6.68
C ARG A 31 5.70 0.81 -6.22
N PRO A 32 5.59 -0.44 -6.69
CA PRO A 32 6.45 -1.54 -6.24
C PRO A 32 7.93 -1.27 -6.50
N ASP A 33 8.29 -0.68 -7.65
CA ASP A 33 9.68 -0.36 -7.99
C ASP A 33 10.28 0.67 -7.02
N LEU A 34 9.51 1.67 -6.62
CA LEU A 34 9.94 2.66 -5.63
C LEU A 34 10.06 2.05 -4.24
N TYR A 35 9.12 1.18 -3.86
CA TYR A 35 9.19 0.46 -2.59
C TYR A 35 10.49 -0.34 -2.47
N ARG A 36 10.84 -1.09 -3.53
CA ARG A 36 12.09 -1.87 -3.60
C ARG A 36 13.32 -0.99 -3.60
N LEU A 37 13.32 0.10 -4.38
CA LEU A 37 14.44 1.04 -4.46
C LEU A 37 14.76 1.68 -3.10
N LEU A 38 13.73 2.00 -2.32
CA LEU A 38 13.87 2.64 -1.01
C LEU A 38 14.24 1.66 0.12
N GLY A 39 14.15 0.35 -0.12
CA GLY A 39 14.60 -0.66 0.84
C GLY A 39 13.74 -0.76 2.11
N PHE A 40 12.43 -0.48 1.99
CA PHE A 40 11.50 -0.63 3.12
C PHE A 40 11.43 -2.06 3.66
N GLN A 41 11.04 -2.19 4.92
CA GLN A 41 10.82 -3.46 5.61
C GLN A 41 9.37 -3.52 6.12
N PRO A 42 8.65 -4.64 5.93
CA PRO A 42 9.07 -5.88 5.23
C PRO A 42 9.20 -5.69 3.70
N PRO A 43 9.79 -6.63 2.95
CA PRO A 43 9.81 -6.58 1.49
C PRO A 43 8.40 -6.41 0.89
N TYR A 44 8.32 -5.78 -0.29
CA TYR A 44 7.03 -5.50 -0.93
C TYR A 44 6.17 -6.76 -1.08
N GLU A 45 6.79 -7.87 -1.45
CA GLU A 45 6.17 -9.17 -1.71
C GLU A 45 5.55 -9.78 -0.45
N ASP A 46 6.12 -9.48 0.73
CA ASP A 46 5.68 -9.98 2.03
C ASP A 46 4.56 -9.11 2.65
N LEU A 47 4.27 -7.96 2.05
CA LEU A 47 3.17 -7.13 2.50
C LEU A 47 1.83 -7.84 2.29
N PRO A 48 0.89 -7.71 3.24
CA PRO A 48 -0.42 -8.34 3.13
C PRO A 48 -1.19 -7.80 1.92
N LEU A 49 -1.74 -8.70 1.09
CA LEU A 49 -2.58 -8.32 -0.05
C LEU A 49 -4.02 -8.10 0.39
N VAL A 50 -4.56 -6.91 0.08
CA VAL A 50 -5.96 -6.57 0.31
C VAL A 50 -6.67 -6.52 -1.05
N SER A 51 -7.40 -7.58 -1.38
CA SER A 51 -8.10 -7.76 -2.66
C SER A 51 -9.42 -6.99 -2.79
N ALA A 52 -9.72 -6.05 -1.90
CA ALA A 52 -10.95 -5.28 -1.96
C ALA A 52 -10.76 -4.07 -2.90
N PRO A 53 -11.74 -3.76 -3.77
CA PRO A 53 -11.73 -2.47 -4.45
C PRO A 53 -11.88 -1.42 -3.36
N LEU A 54 -10.84 -0.61 -3.17
CA LEU A 54 -10.99 0.65 -2.46
C LEU A 54 -11.87 1.52 -3.36
N GLN A 55 -13.19 1.33 -3.28
CA GLN A 55 -14.10 2.43 -3.47
C GLN A 55 -13.70 3.44 -2.40
N GLU A 56 -12.85 4.37 -2.80
CA GLU A 56 -12.72 5.65 -2.12
C GLU A 56 -14.08 6.34 -2.30
N GLN A 57 -15.07 5.93 -1.49
CA GLN A 57 -16.37 6.58 -1.40
C GLN A 57 -16.12 7.97 -0.82
N ARG A 58 -15.95 8.94 -1.73
CA ARG A 58 -16.25 10.34 -1.48
C ARG A 58 -17.51 10.73 -2.23
#